data_AF-A0A2W7B7K5-F1
#
_entry.id   AF-A0A2W7B7K5-F1
#
_cell.length_a   1.000
_cell.length_b   1.000
_cell.length_c   1.000
_cell.angle_alpha   90.00
_cell.angle_beta   90.00
_cell.angle_gamma   90.00
#
_symmetry.space_group_name_H-M   'P 1'
#
loop_
_entity.id
_entity.type
_entity.pdbx_description
1 polymer ?
#
loop_
_entity_poly.entity_id
_entity_poly.type
_entity_poly.pdbx_seq_one_letter_code
_entity_poly.pdbx_strand_id
1 'polypeptide(L)' 'MSFNAYKNISDVIQAFPVHYQEIDVIQELPFVIDNSFRQRLELIVREGVFFNSEYAICENIISPIPIKIGEET' A
#
# COMPACT_ATOMS: atom_id res chain seq x y z
N MET A 1 -9.52 36.13 -11.29
CA MET A 1 -8.71 36.24 -12.53
C MET A 1 -9.30 35.29 -13.57
N SER A 2 -9.41 35.70 -14.83
CA SER A 2 -9.92 34.82 -15.89
C SER A 2 -8.85 33.80 -16.29
N PHE A 3 -9.23 32.54 -16.52
CA PHE A 3 -8.33 31.48 -16.97
C PHE A 3 -7.65 31.79 -18.31
N ASN A 4 -8.21 32.70 -19.11
CA ASN A 4 -7.61 33.19 -20.36
C ASN A 4 -6.39 34.09 -20.17
N ALA A 5 -6.03 34.45 -18.92
CA ALA A 5 -4.90 35.32 -18.63
C ALA A 5 -3.55 34.59 -18.70
N TYR A 6 -3.52 33.26 -18.65
CA TYR A 6 -2.31 32.45 -18.73
C TYR A 6 -2.15 31.93 -20.16
N LYS A 7 -1.02 32.24 -20.81
CA LYS A 7 -0.80 31.86 -22.22
C LYS A 7 -0.21 30.47 -22.36
N ASN A 8 0.48 30.01 -21.32
CA ASN A 8 1.12 28.70 -21.28
C ASN A 8 1.15 28.17 -19.84
N ILE A 9 1.49 26.89 -19.69
CA ILE A 9 1.54 26.21 -18.39
C ILE A 9 2.61 26.80 -17.46
N SER A 10 3.70 27.34 -18.01
CA SER A 10 4.77 27.97 -17.23
C SER A 10 4.27 29.22 -16.50
N ASP A 11 3.42 30.02 -17.14
CA ASP A 11 2.80 31.21 -16.54
C ASP A 11 1.93 30.83 -15.32
N VAL A 12 1.26 29.67 -15.40
CA VAL A 12 0.43 29.14 -14.31
C VAL A 12 1.30 28.68 -13.14
N ILE A 13 2.36 27.92 -13.40
CA ILE A 13 3.27 27.40 -12.36
C ILE A 13 4.00 28.54 -11.63
N GLN A 14 4.32 29.64 -12.32
CA GLN A 14 4.93 30.81 -11.69
C GLN A 14 3.95 31.58 -10.80
N ALA A 15 2.69 31.73 -11.24
CA ALA A 15 1.67 32.40 -10.44
C ALA A 15 1.18 31.55 -9.25
N PHE A 16 1.24 30.22 -9.41
CA PHE A 16 0.84 29.24 -8.40
C PHE A 16 1.97 28.22 -8.22
N PRO A 17 2.98 28.53 -7.39
CA PRO A 17 4.06 27.59 -7.13
C PRO A 17 3.49 26.29 -6.57
N VAL A 18 3.58 25.22 -7.36
CA VAL A 18 3.16 23.88 -6.95
C VAL A 18 4.28 23.30 -6.11
N HIS A 19 4.07 23.24 -4.80
CA HIS A 19 4.94 22.47 -3.92
C HIS A 19 4.60 20.98 -4.10
N TYR A 20 5.38 20.27 -4.90
CA TYR A 20 5.36 18.81 -4.90
C TYR A 20 6.07 18.33 -3.64
N GLN A 21 5.30 17.80 -2.69
CA GLN A 21 5.84 17.13 -1.52
C GLN A 21 5.53 15.64 -1.71
N GLU A 22 6.56 14.82 -1.83
CA GLU A 22 6.46 13.41 -1.50
C GLU A 22 6.24 13.33 0.01
N ILE A 23 4.98 13.47 0.39
CA ILE A 23 4.54 13.15 1.74
C ILE A 23 4.80 11.65 1.90
N ASP A 24 5.38 11.21 3.01
CA ASP A 24 5.59 9.79 3.28
C ASP A 24 4.26 9.04 3.09
N VAL A 25 4.13 8.31 1.97
CA VAL A 25 2.88 7.64 1.57
C VAL A 25 2.66 6.35 2.38
N ILE A 26 3.57 6.06 3.31
CA ILE A 26 3.49 4.91 4.22
C ILE A 26 2.86 5.40 5.51
N GLN A 27 1.59 5.05 5.71
CA GLN A 27 0.87 5.30 6.96
C GLN A 27 0.81 4.02 7.77
N GLU A 28 1.14 4.11 9.06
CA GLU A 28 0.90 3.01 9.99
C GLU A 28 -0.60 2.90 10.25
N LEU A 29 -1.20 1.80 9.79
CA LEU A 29 -2.60 1.48 10.07
C LEU A 29 -2.66 0.57 11.30
N PRO A 30 -3.55 0.86 12.28
CA PRO A 30 -3.78 -0.06 13.38
C PRO A 30 -4.38 -1.36 12.82
N PHE A 31 -3.62 -2.45 12.91
CA PHE A 31 -4.01 -3.75 12.40
C PHE A 31 -4.22 -4.73 13.56
N VAL A 32 -5.47 -5.16 13.75
CA VAL A 32 -5.82 -6.11 14.82
C VAL A 32 -5.86 -7.51 14.24
N ILE A 33 -4.80 -8.28 14.47
CA ILE A 33 -4.76 -9.66 14.02
C ILE A 33 -5.67 -10.53 14.88
N ASP A 34 -6.68 -11.15 14.26
CA ASP A 34 -7.48 -12.17 14.93
C ASP A 34 -6.68 -13.47 15.14
N ASN A 35 -7.04 -14.22 16.20
CA ASN A 35 -6.33 -15.45 16.57
C ASN A 35 -6.41 -16.53 15.48
N SER A 36 -7.46 -16.57 14.66
CA SER A 36 -7.60 -17.57 13.60
C SER A 36 -6.65 -17.28 12.44
N PHE A 37 -6.45 -16.01 12.09
CA PHE A 37 -5.47 -15.59 11.10
C PHE A 37 -4.05 -15.91 11.57
N ARG A 38 -3.73 -15.58 12.83
CA ARG A 38 -2.42 -15.93 13.42
C ARG A 38 -2.15 -17.43 13.38
N GLN A 39 -3.10 -18.25 13.82
CA GLN A 39 -2.95 -19.71 13.82
C GLN A 39 -2.76 -20.27 12.42
N ARG A 40 -3.49 -19.74 11.43
CA ARG A 40 -3.34 -20.14 10.03
C ARG A 40 -1.95 -19.79 9.50
N LEU A 41 -1.44 -18.61 9.82
CA LEU A 41 -0.11 -18.16 9.40
C LEU A 41 0.99 -19.01 10.05
N GLU A 42 0.85 -19.31 11.35
CA GLU A 42 1.76 -20.22 12.06
C GLU A 42 1.77 -21.64 11.46
N LEU A 43 0.60 -22.16 11.08
CA LEU A 43 0.49 -23.45 10.40
C LEU A 43 1.23 -23.45 9.07
N ILE A 44 1.02 -22.42 8.25
CA ILE A 44 1.70 -22.26 6.96
C ILE A 44 3.21 -22.16 7.15
N VAL A 45 3.68 -21.38 8.14
CA VAL A 45 5.11 -21.21 8.41
C VAL A 45 5.76 -22.50 8.91
N ARG A 46 5.05 -23.30 9.72
CA ARG A 46 5.57 -24.55 10.28
C ARG A 46 5.53 -25.73 9.31
N GLU A 47 4.45 -25.85 8.56
CA GLU A 47 4.15 -27.07 7.79
C GLU A 47 4.14 -26.83 6.27
N GLY A 48 4.03 -25.56 5.85
CA GLY A 48 3.99 -25.19 4.44
C GLY A 48 5.34 -25.34 3.76
N VAL A 49 5.30 -25.72 2.48
CA VAL A 49 6.49 -25.82 1.63
C VAL A 49 6.62 -24.57 0.76
N PHE A 50 6.82 -23.42 1.40
CA PHE A 50 6.82 -22.11 0.73
C PHE A 50 8.22 -21.63 0.33
N PHE A 51 9.30 -22.20 0.88
CA PHE A 51 10.67 -21.84 0.49
C PHE A 51 11.12 -22.38 -0.88
N ASN A 52 10.26 -23.13 -1.56
CA ASN A 52 10.61 -23.77 -2.83
C ASN A 52 10.55 -22.80 -4.02
N SER A 53 9.87 -21.66 -3.89
CA SER A 53 9.84 -20.63 -4.91
C SER A 53 9.37 -19.30 -4.34
N GLU A 54 9.80 -18.20 -4.95
CA GLU A 54 9.31 -16.86 -4.62
C GLU A 54 7.78 -16.77 -4.77
N TYR A 55 7.22 -17.47 -5.76
CA TYR A 55 5.77 -17.53 -5.97
C TYR A 55 5.03 -18.17 -4.77
N ALA A 56 5.57 -19.23 -4.20
CA ALA A 56 4.97 -19.88 -3.03
C ALA A 56 5.02 -18.98 -1.79
N ILE A 57 6.06 -18.16 -1.64
CA ILE A 57 6.14 -17.14 -0.58
C ILE A 57 5.07 -16.07 -0.79
N CYS A 58 4.94 -15.57 -2.03
CA CYS A 58 3.95 -14.54 -2.37
C CYS A 58 2.52 -15.01 -2.06
N GLU A 59 2.15 -16.21 -2.47
CA GLU A 59 0.78 -16.72 -2.28
C GLU A 59 0.48 -17.09 -0.82
N ASN A 60 1.41 -17.72 -0.12
CA ASN A 60 1.11 -18.31 1.19
C ASN A 60 1.41 -17.38 2.38
N ILE A 61 2.33 -16.42 2.22
CA ILE A 61 2.77 -15.53 3.30
C ILE A 61 2.38 -14.08 3.03
N ILE A 62 2.65 -13.57 1.83
CA ILE A 62 2.51 -12.13 1.53
C ILE A 62 1.07 -11.76 1.18
N SER A 63 0.45 -12.45 0.22
CA SER A 63 -0.92 -12.18 -0.29
C SER A 63 -2.02 -12.20 0.77
N PRO A 64 -2.00 -13.09 1.78
CA PRO A 64 -3.05 -13.12 2.81
C PRO A 64 -3.11 -11.84 3.67
N ILE A 65 -2.00 -11.09 3.77
CA ILE A 65 -1.90 -9.89 4.61
C ILE A 65 -2.77 -8.74 4.05
N PRO A 66 -2.60 -8.26 2.79
CA PRO A 66 -3.45 -7.21 2.24
C PRO A 66 -4.91 -7.64 2.07
N ILE A 67 -5.18 -8.93 1.80
CA ILE A 67 -6.56 -9.46 1.75
C ILE A 67 -7.24 -9.27 3.10
N LYS A 68 -6.54 -9.63 4.19
CA LYS A 68 -7.07 -9.48 5.54
C LYS A 68 -7.29 -8.01 5.92
N ILE A 69 -6.40 -7.11 5.51
CA ILE A 69 -6.55 -5.67 5.72
C ILE A 69 -7.80 -5.13 5.00
N GLY A 70 -8.08 -5.60 3.77
CA GLY A 70 -9.24 -5.17 2.99
C GLY A 70 -10.58 -5.72 3.47
N GLU A 71 -10.60 -6.79 4.27
CA GLU A 71 -11.84 -7.31 4.89
C GLU A 71 -12.31 -6.48 6.09
N GLU A 72 -11.44 -5.65 6.69
CA GLU A 72 -11.74 -4.85 7.89
C GLU A 72 -12.09 -3.38 7.59
N THR A 73 -11.96 -2.93 6.33
CA THR A 73 -12.39 -1.60 5.82
C THR A 73 -13.76 -1.66 5.16
#